data_AF-A0A0E9W519-F1
#
_entry.id   AF-A0A0E9W519-F1
#
_cell.length_a   1.000
_cell.length_b   1.000
_cell.length_c   1.000
_cell.angle_alpha   90.00
_cell.angle_beta   90.00
_cell.angle_gamma   90.00
#
_symmetry.space_group_name_H-M   'P 1'
#
loop_
_entity.id
_entity.type
_entity.pdbx_description
1 polymer ?
#
loop_
_entity_poly.entity_id
_entity_poly.type
_entity_poly.pdbx_seq_one_letter_code
_entity_poly.pdbx_strand_id
1 'polypeptide(L)' 'MVSGEAGVWDNYSVKKQLLHSCTVIASNILLVDEIMRAGMSSLKG' A
#
# COMPACT_ATOMS: atom_id res chain seq x y z
N MET A 1 -27.70 7.79 13.66
CA MET A 1 -26.52 7.64 14.54
C MET A 1 -25.39 8.42 13.90
N VAL A 2 -25.17 9.65 14.33
CA VAL A 2 -24.09 10.52 13.83
C VAL A 2 -22.78 9.96 14.38
N SER A 3 -21.76 9.78 13.54
CA SER A 3 -20.47 9.15 13.94
C SER A 3 -19.79 9.80 15.16
N GLY A 4 -20.12 11.05 15.49
CA GLY A 4 -19.65 11.74 16.69
C GLY A 4 -20.32 11.35 18.00
N GLU A 5 -21.47 10.66 17.99
CA GLU A 5 -22.23 10.32 19.21
C GLU A 5 -21.50 9.30 20.10
N ALA A 6 -20.64 8.46 19.52
CA ALA A 6 -19.82 7.50 20.26
C ALA A 6 -18.51 8.11 20.83
N GLY A 7 -18.18 9.36 20.47
CA GLY A 7 -16.98 10.05 20.96
C GLY A 7 -15.63 9.48 20.49
N VAL A 8 -15.63 8.52 19.55
CA VAL A 8 -14.41 7.91 19.03
C VAL A 8 -13.96 8.65 17.77
N TRP A 9 -12.81 9.32 17.86
CA TRP A 9 -12.23 10.10 16.77
C TRP A 9 -10.87 9.53 16.38
N ASP A 10 -10.63 9.48 15.07
CA ASP A 10 -9.33 9.14 14.51
C ASP A 10 -8.58 10.40 14.07
N ASN A 11 -7.25 10.35 14.07
CA ASN A 11 -6.45 11.44 13.54
C ASN A 11 -6.62 11.54 12.01
N TYR A 12 -7.07 12.70 11.55
CA TYR A 12 -7.26 12.99 10.13
C TYR A 12 -6.00 12.72 9.29
N SER A 13 -4.81 13.10 9.79
CA SER A 13 -3.55 12.91 9.08
C SER A 13 -3.26 11.44 8.81
N VAL A 14 -3.65 10.54 9.72
CA VAL A 14 -3.49 9.09 9.56
C VAL A 14 -4.36 8.59 8.41
N LYS A 15 -5.63 8.98 8.36
CA LYS A 15 -6.54 8.55 7.28
C LYS A 15 -6.11 9.14 5.92
N LYS A 16 -5.66 10.40 5.89
CA LYS A 16 -5.14 11.04 4.67
C LYS A 16 -3.91 10.32 4.12
N GLN A 17 -2.93 10.02 4.98
CA GLN A 17 -1.71 9.33 4.55
C GLN A 17 -1.98 7.88 4.17
N LEU A 18 -2.85 7.18 4.89
CA LEU A 18 -3.26 5.81 4.58
C LEU A 18 -3.84 5.72 3.18
N LEU A 19 -4.81 6.57 2.84
CA LEU A 19 -5.41 6.55 1.50
C LEU A 19 -4.36 6.84 0.43
N HIS A 20 -3.49 7.83 0.66
CA HIS A 20 -2.44 8.18 -0.30
C HIS A 20 -1.44 7.04 -0.55
N SER A 21 -0.89 6.45 0.52
CA SER A 21 0.10 5.37 0.39
C SER A 21 -0.50 4.08 -0.17
N CYS A 22 -1.70 3.71 0.29
CA CYS A 22 -2.39 2.53 -0.20
C CYS A 22 -2.67 2.61 -1.70
N THR A 23 -3.15 3.75 -2.22
CA THR A 23 -3.43 3.89 -3.66
C THR A 23 -2.16 3.75 -4.49
N VAL A 24 -1.05 4.36 -4.08
CA VAL A 24 0.22 4.26 -4.81
C VAL A 24 0.76 2.83 -4.80
N ILE A 25 0.80 2.17 -3.65
CA ILE A 25 1.30 0.79 -3.53
C ILE A 25 0.42 -0.18 -4.33
N ALA A 26 -0.91 -0.07 -4.19
CA ALA A 26 -1.84 -0.95 -4.89
C ALA A 26 -1.75 -0.78 -6.42
N SER A 27 -1.64 0.46 -6.91
CA SER A 27 -1.49 0.72 -8.35
C SER A 27 -0.21 0.09 -8.88
N ASN A 28 0.90 0.21 -8.14
CA ASN A 28 2.17 -0.39 -8.53
C ASN A 28 2.09 -1.92 -8.51
N ILE A 29 1.43 -2.54 -7.53
CA ILE A 29 1.27 -3.99 -7.46
C ILE A 29 0.42 -4.51 -8.63
N LEU A 30 -0.65 -3.81 -9.01
CA LEU A 30 -1.53 -4.21 -10.13
C LEU A 30 -0.84 -4.13 -11.50
N LEU A 31 0.15 -3.25 -11.65
CA LEU A 31 0.90 -3.07 -12.90
C LEU A 31 2.09 -4.01 -13.03
N VAL A 32 2.51 -4.67 -11.94
CA VAL A 32 3.59 -5.66 -11.96
C VAL A 32 3.00 -7.01 -12.38
N ASP A 33 3.41 -7.52 -13.54
CA ASP A 33 2.95 -8.81 -14.06
C ASP A 33 3.74 -10.00 -13.49
N GLU A 34 5.02 -9.79 -13.17
CA GLU A 34 5.87 -10.83 -12.60
C GLU A 34 6.95 -10.26 -11.66
N ILE A 35 7.37 -11.07 -10.68
CA ILE A 35 8.47 -10.76 -9.77
C ILE A 35 9.63 -11.71 -10.12
N MET A 36 10.67 -11.18 -10.75
CA MET A 36 11.86 -11.96 -11.08
C MET A 36 12.90 -11.83 -9.97
N ARG A 37 13.40 -12.97 -9.47
CA ARG A 37 14.54 -13.02 -8.54
C ARG A 37 15.79 -13.47 -9.29
N ALA A 38 16.57 -12.52 -9.78
CA ALA A 38 17.88 -12.79 -10.39
C ALA A 38 19.01 -12.66 -9.36
N GLY A 39 19.91 -13.64 -9.37
CA GLY A 39 21.19 -13.65 -8.64
C GLY A 39 22.25 -14.34 -9.52
N MET A 40 23.47 -14.53 -9.00
CA MET A 40 24.60 -15.13 -9.76
C MET A 40 24.33 -16.56 -10.30
N SER A 41 23.19 -17.17 -10.01
CA SER A 41 22.71 -18.43 -10.62
C SER A 41 22.54 -18.36 -12.13
N SER A 42 22.39 -17.18 -12.74
CA SER A 42 22.24 -17.00 -14.20
C SER A 42 23.55 -16.73 -14.95
N LEU A 43 24.67 -16.48 -14.27
CA LEU A 43 25.98 -16.10 -14.87
C LEU A 43 26.95 -17.28 -15.06
N LYS A 44 26.46 -18.52 -14.96
CA LYS A 44 27.28 -19.73 -15.13
C LYS A 44 26.67 -20.66 -16.18
N GLY A 45 26.89 -20.30 -17.44
CA GLY A 45 26.55 -21.05 -18.65
C GLY A 45 27.13 -20.35 -19.86
#